data_AF-A0A2C1M587-F1
#
_entry.id   AF-A0A2C1M587-F1
#
_cell.length_a   1.000
_cell.length_b   1.000
_cell.length_c   1.000
_cell.angle_alpha   90.00
_cell.angle_beta   90.00
_cell.angle_gamma   90.00
#
_symmetry.space_group_name_H-M   'P 1'
#
loop_
_entity.id
_entity.type
_entity.pdbx_description
1 polymer ?
#
loop_
_entity_poly.entity_id
_entity_poly.type
_entity_poly.pdbx_seq_one_letter_code
_entity_poly.pdbx_strand_id
1 'polypeptide(L)' 'MKEKTELKMVPMASYGWNIEKQCVELQLLINEEIYVMPLYEKDIKGMEGCFWLRKHNLIK' A
#
# COMPACT_ATOMS: atom_id res chain seq x y z
N MET A 1 12.27 -2.29 29.30
CA MET A 1 10.99 -1.70 28.85
C MET A 1 10.79 -2.09 27.40
N LYS A 2 9.69 -2.75 27.04
CA LYS A 2 9.32 -2.89 25.61
C LYS A 2 8.92 -1.50 25.15
N GLU A 3 9.73 -0.87 24.31
CA GLU A 3 9.32 0.33 23.59
C GLU A 3 7.99 0.00 22.92
N LYS A 4 6.92 0.69 23.32
CA LYS A 4 5.68 0.68 22.55
C LYS A 4 6.05 1.34 21.22
N THR A 5 6.22 0.55 20.17
CA THR A 5 6.38 1.07 18.82
C THR A 5 5.11 1.85 18.51
N GLU A 6 5.17 3.17 18.64
CA GLU A 6 4.06 4.02 18.26
C GLU A 6 3.85 3.88 16.76
N LEU A 7 2.61 3.57 16.38
CA LEU A 7 2.23 3.49 14.98
C LEU A 7 2.26 4.91 14.42
N LYS A 8 3.32 5.24 13.67
CA LYS A 8 3.41 6.52 12.98
C LYS A 8 2.54 6.47 11.72
N MET A 9 1.55 7.35 11.65
CA MET A 9 0.79 7.55 10.41
C MET A 9 1.69 8.23 9.38
N VAL A 10 1.78 7.64 8.19
CA VAL A 10 2.56 8.17 7.08
C VAL A 10 1.60 8.67 6.00
N PRO A 11 1.73 9.92 5.53
CA PRO A 11 0.89 10.42 4.45
C PRO A 11 1.17 9.64 3.16
N MET A 12 0.10 9.21 2.50
CA MET A 12 0.15 8.58 1.19
C MET A 12 -0.01 9.65 0.12
N ALA A 13 1.00 9.83 -0.71
CA ALA A 13 0.99 10.77 -1.82
C ALA A 13 0.14 10.27 -2.99
N SER A 14 0.25 8.98 -3.31
CA SER A 14 -0.54 8.33 -4.36
C SER A 14 -0.56 6.81 -4.18
N TYR A 15 -1.42 6.14 -4.96
CA TYR A 15 -1.41 4.68 -5.09
C TYR A 15 -1.86 4.27 -6.48
N GLY A 16 -1.39 3.12 -6.97
CA GLY A 16 -1.70 2.64 -8.31
C GLY A 16 -1.54 1.13 -8.47
N TRP A 17 -2.18 0.55 -9.48
CA TRP A 17 -1.97 -0.84 -9.85
C TRP A 17 -0.78 -0.97 -10.79
N ASN A 18 0.20 -1.79 -10.40
CA ASN A 18 1.32 -2.16 -11.25
C ASN A 18 0.99 -3.47 -11.97
N ILE A 19 0.80 -3.40 -13.28
CA ILE A 19 0.41 -4.55 -14.13
C ILE A 19 1.55 -5.57 -14.23
N GLU A 20 2.79 -5.12 -14.37
CA GLU A 20 3.95 -6.01 -14.53
C GLU A 20 4.21 -6.83 -13.27
N LYS A 21 4.14 -6.18 -12.11
CA LYS A 21 4.36 -6.82 -10.81
C LYS A 21 3.10 -7.45 -10.21
N GLN A 22 1.94 -7.22 -10.82
CA GLN A 22 0.62 -7.63 -10.31
C GLN A 22 0.41 -7.25 -8.84
N CYS A 23 0.71 -5.99 -8.48
CA CYS A 23 0.57 -5.49 -7.12
C CYS A 23 0.05 -4.05 -7.06
N VAL A 24 -0.41 -3.62 -5.88
CA VAL A 24 -0.69 -2.20 -5.64
C VAL A 24 0.60 -1.55 -5.13
N GLU A 25 1.06 -0.48 -5.78
CA GLU A 25 2.17 0.32 -5.31
C GLU A 25 1.63 1.53 -4.56
N LEU A 26 1.97 1.66 -3.28
CA LEU A 26 1.68 2.84 -2.46
C LEU A 26 2.88 3.77 -2.49
N GLN A 27 2.67 5.03 -2.90
CA GLN A 27 3.68 6.08 -2.79
C GLN A 27 3.47 6.81 -1.46
N LEU A 28 4.42 6.63 -0.55
CA LEU A 28 4.42 7.20 0.79
C LEU A 28 5.33 8.41 0.83
N LEU A 29 4.88 9.50 1.45
CA LEU A 29 5.69 10.68 1.68
C LEU A 29 6.30 10.62 3.08
N ILE A 30 7.59 10.34 3.17
CA ILE A 30 8.34 10.22 4.43
C ILE A 30 9.49 11.21 4.37
N ASN A 31 9.55 12.14 5.33
CA ASN A 31 10.58 13.18 5.39
C ASN A 31 10.74 13.93 4.05
N GLU A 32 9.63 14.28 3.42
CA GLU A 32 9.57 14.98 2.11
C GLU A 32 10.09 14.16 0.91
N GLU A 33 10.42 12.89 1.10
CA GLU A 33 10.82 11.95 0.05
C GLU A 33 9.72 10.93 -0.26
N ILE A 34 9.68 10.45 -1.52
CA ILE A 34 8.72 9.44 -1.97
C ILE A 34 9.32 8.03 -1.83
N TYR A 35 8.64 7.18 -1.06
CA TYR A 35 8.94 5.76 -0.91
C TYR A 35 7.84 4.92 -1.55
N VAL A 36 8.21 3.93 -2.37
CA VAL A 36 7.25 3.02 -3.01
C VAL A 36 7.16 1.72 -2.23
N MET A 37 5.99 1.42 -1.68
CA MET A 37 5.71 0.18 -0.98
C MET A 37 4.77 -0.71 -1.81
N PRO A 38 5.24 -1.87 -2.31
CA PRO A 38 4.37 -2.82 -3.00
C PRO A 38 3.51 -3.60 -1.98
N LEU A 39 2.23 -3.75 -2.28
CA LEU A 39 1.29 -4.59 -1.58
C LEU A 39 0.79 -5.68 -2.51
N TYR A 40 1.09 -6.93 -2.17
CA TYR A 40 0.57 -8.09 -2.88
C TYR A 40 -0.68 -8.61 -2.18
N GLU A 41 -1.54 -9.29 -2.93
CA GLU A 41 -2.77 -9.89 -2.38
C GLU A 41 -2.49 -10.82 -1.19
N LYS A 42 -1.41 -11.61 -1.28
CA LYS A 42 -0.97 -12.52 -0.20
C LYS A 42 -0.63 -11.81 1.12
N ASP A 43 -0.29 -10.52 1.06
CA ASP A 43 0.10 -9.73 2.23
C ASP A 43 -1.13 -9.19 2.98
N ILE A 44 -2.32 -9.28 2.35
CA ILE A 44 -3.58 -8.72 2.85
C ILE A 44 -4.50 -9.87 3.28
N LYS A 45 -4.27 -10.39 4.48
CA LYS A 45 -5.13 -11.43 5.06
C LYS A 45 -6.45 -10.84 5.55
N GLY A 46 -7.57 -11.34 5.03
CA GLY A 46 -8.92 -10.96 5.49
C GLY A 46 -9.46 -9.66 4.90
N MET A 47 -8.76 -9.06 3.93
CA MET A 47 -9.31 -7.97 3.11
C MET A 47 -9.13 -8.24 1.61
N GLU A 48 -9.02 -9.51 1.20
CA GLU A 48 -8.79 -9.89 -0.21
C GLU A 48 -9.88 -9.30 -1.13
N GLY A 49 -11.14 -9.31 -0.71
CA GLY A 49 -12.26 -8.74 -1.47
C GLY A 49 -12.16 -7.22 -1.68
N CYS A 50 -11.72 -6.47 -0.65
CA CYS A 50 -11.47 -5.04 -0.77
C CYS A 50 -10.28 -4.75 -1.70
N PHE A 51 -9.25 -5.60 -1.65
CA PHE A 51 -8.09 -5.49 -2.54
C PHE A 51 -8.48 -5.71 -4.00
N TRP A 52 -9.29 -6.74 -4.29
CA TRP A 52 -9.82 -7.00 -5.62
C TRP A 52 -10.68 -5.86 -6.16
N LEU A 53 -11.63 -5.36 -5.37
CA LEU A 53 -12.48 -4.23 -5.77
C LEU A 53 -11.66 -2.99 -6.12
N ARG A 54 -10.62 -2.69 -5.34
CA ARG A 54 -9.70 -1.59 -5.64
C ARG A 54 -8.82 -1.86 -6.86
N LYS A 55 -8.33 -3.10 -7.05
CA LYS A 55 -7.60 -3.49 -8.25
C LYS A 55 -8.43 -3.21 -9.51
N HIS A 56 -9.70 -3.60 -9.53
CA HIS A 56 -10.59 -3.31 -10.65
C HIS A 56 -10.84 -1.82 -10.88
N ASN A 57 -10.91 -1.01 -9.81
CA ASN A 57 -11.07 0.45 -9.94
C ASN A 57 -9.77 1.18 -10.33
N LEU A 58 -8.61 0.56 -10.09
CA LEU A 58 -7.29 1.11 -10.41
C LEU A 58 -6.80 0.71 -11.82
N ILE A 59 -7.36 -0.35 -12.39
CA ILE A 59 -7.16 -0.74 -13.79
C ILE A 59 -8.20 0.02 -14.61
N LYS A 60 -7.79 1.11 -15.27
CA LYS A 60 -8.62 1.87 -16.21
C LYS A 60 -8.47 1.35 -17.62
#